data_AF-A0AAW7ED44-F1
#
_entry.id   AF-A0AAW7ED44-F1
#
_cell.length_a   1.000
_cell.length_b   1.000
_cell.length_c   1.000
_cell.angle_alpha   90.00
_cell.angle_beta   90.00
_cell.angle_gamma   90.00
#
_symmetry.space_group_name_H-M   'P 1'
#
loop_
_entity.id
_entity.type
_entity.pdbx_description
1 polymer ?
#
loop_
_entity_poly.entity_id
_entity_poly.type
_entity_poly.pdbx_seq_one_letter_code
_entity_poly.pdbx_strand_id
1 'polypeptide(L)' 'MSDNQESERGIIPAGTRVKLFEGRVTLLEDVVVDANQEWIDKAIKDQQDYFDGVGCYSPKPPSSTNNH' A
#
# COMPACT_ATOMS: atom_id res chain seq x y z
N MET A 1 -30.71 -18.16 -16.10
CA MET A 1 -29.60 -18.55 -16.99
C MET A 1 -28.40 -17.71 -16.57
N SER A 2 -27.46 -18.37 -15.90
CA SER A 2 -26.06 -18.03 -15.64
C SER A 2 -25.71 -16.58 -15.26
N ASP A 3 -25.69 -16.29 -13.96
CA ASP A 3 -24.93 -15.19 -13.36
C ASP A 3 -23.43 -15.45 -13.51
N ASN A 4 -22.90 -15.29 -14.73
CA ASN A 4 -21.46 -15.37 -15.00
C ASN A 4 -20.84 -13.98 -14.80
N GLN A 5 -21.01 -13.39 -13.61
CA GLN A 5 -20.14 -12.31 -13.18
C GLN A 5 -18.78 -12.96 -12.91
N GLU A 6 -17.86 -12.86 -13.87
CA GLU A 6 -16.45 -12.99 -13.56
C GLU A 6 -16.14 -11.94 -12.50
N SER A 7 -16.13 -12.31 -11.22
CA SER A 7 -15.72 -11.40 -10.16
C SER A 7 -14.34 -10.87 -10.51
N GLU A 8 -14.14 -9.56 -10.44
CA GLU A 8 -12.84 -8.95 -10.73
C GLU A 8 -11.78 -9.55 -9.81
N ARG A 9 -10.85 -10.30 -10.41
CA ARG A 9 -9.74 -10.90 -9.69
C ARG A 9 -8.50 -10.04 -9.88
N GLY A 10 -7.95 -9.60 -8.75
CA GLY A 10 -6.70 -8.87 -8.69
C GLY A 10 -5.59 -9.74 -8.13
N ILE A 11 -4.35 -9.34 -8.37
CA ILE A 11 -3.14 -10.05 -7.95
C ILE A 11 -2.38 -9.15 -6.98
N ILE A 12 -2.08 -9.69 -5.80
CA ILE A 12 -1.12 -9.11 -4.87
C ILE A 12 0.23 -9.77 -5.15
N PRO A 13 1.27 -9.01 -5.54
CA PRO A 13 2.56 -9.58 -5.90
C PRO A 13 3.31 -10.11 -4.67
N ALA A 14 4.15 -11.12 -4.91
CA ALA A 14 5.11 -11.63 -3.94
C ALA A 14 5.98 -10.49 -3.36
N GLY A 15 6.37 -10.63 -2.09
CA GLY A 15 7.12 -9.59 -1.38
C GLY A 15 6.24 -8.48 -0.79
N THR A 16 4.95 -8.41 -1.13
CA THR A 16 4.02 -7.48 -0.48
C THR A 16 3.92 -7.79 1.00
N ARG A 17 4.16 -6.76 1.83
CA ARG A 17 3.89 -6.81 3.27
C ARG A 17 2.42 -6.53 3.50
N VAL A 18 1.72 -7.46 4.12
CA VAL A 18 0.31 -7.30 4.50
C VAL A 18 0.17 -7.46 6.01
N LYS A 19 -0.83 -6.79 6.59
CA LYS A 19 -1.17 -6.93 8.01
C LYS A 19 -2.36 -7.87 8.13
N LEU A 20 -2.15 -9.01 8.80
CA LEU A 20 -3.21 -9.93 9.18
C LEU A 20 -3.41 -9.78 10.68
N PHE A 21 -4.55 -9.20 11.09
CA PHE A 21 -4.83 -8.84 12.48
C PHE A 21 -3.74 -7.91 13.07
N GLU A 22 -3.04 -8.36 14.10
CA GLU A 22 -1.91 -7.66 14.72
C GLU A 22 -0.56 -8.03 14.10
N GLY A 23 -0.52 -9.13 13.34
CA GLY A 23 0.69 -9.64 12.70
C GLY A 23 0.99 -8.96 11.36
N ARG A 24 2.28 -8.74 11.09
CA ARG A 24 2.77 -8.36 9.77
C ARG A 24 3.39 -9.59 9.12
N VAL A 25 2.97 -9.90 7.90
CA VAL A 25 3.51 -11.01 7.12
C VAL A 25 3.92 -10.52 5.73
N THR A 26 4.84 -11.22 5.10
CA THR A 26 5.26 -10.97 3.72
C THR A 26 4.81 -12.15 2.87
N LEU A 27 4.14 -11.87 1.76
CA LEU A 27 3.73 -12.90 0.82
C LEU A 27 4.95 -13.50 0.13
N LEU A 28 5.02 -14.83 0.05
CA LEU A 28 6.12 -15.54 -0.61
C LEU A 28 5.91 -15.71 -2.12
N GLU A 29 4.66 -15.69 -2.56
CA GLU A 29 4.23 -15.87 -3.95
C GLU A 29 3.08 -14.90 -4.27
N ASP A 30 2.77 -14.77 -5.55
CA ASP A 30 1.66 -13.96 -6.03
C ASP A 30 0.32 -14.58 -5.59
N VAL A 31 -0.56 -13.76 -5.03
CA VAL A 31 -1.85 -14.21 -4.51
C VAL A 31 -2.98 -13.57 -5.31
N VAL A 32 -3.86 -14.41 -5.86
CA VAL A 32 -5.10 -13.96 -6.52
C VAL A 32 -6.16 -13.70 -5.46
N VAL A 33 -6.76 -12.52 -5.49
CA VAL A 33 -7.81 -12.08 -4.55
C VAL A 33 -9.03 -11.56 -5.30
N ASP A 34 -10.18 -11.60 -4.65
CA ASP A 34 -11.44 -11.06 -5.18
C ASP A 34 -11.51 -9.55 -4.89
N ALA A 35 -10.74 -8.79 -5.65
CA ALA A 35 -10.66 -7.34 -5.57
C ALA A 35 -10.16 -6.74 -6.88
N ASN A 36 -10.58 -5.51 -7.17
CA ASN A 36 -10.13 -4.77 -8.34
C ASN A 36 -8.63 -4.43 -8.26
N GLN A 37 -7.90 -4.66 -9.37
CA GLN A 37 -6.44 -4.45 -9.44
C GLN A 37 -6.02 -3.00 -9.13
N GLU A 38 -6.77 -2.00 -9.59
CA GLU A 38 -6.41 -0.58 -9.35
C GLU A 38 -6.40 -0.24 -7.86
N TRP A 39 -7.32 -0.83 -7.09
CA TRP A 39 -7.37 -0.67 -5.64
C TRP A 39 -6.20 -1.35 -4.94
N ILE A 40 -5.79 -2.53 -5.42
CA ILE A 40 -4.61 -3.25 -4.92
C ILE A 40 -3.35 -2.42 -5.19
N ASP A 41 -3.17 -1.96 -6.42
CA ASP A 41 -2.00 -1.18 -6.84
C ASP A 41 -1.90 0.12 -6.04
N LYS A 42 -3.03 0.81 -5.84
CA LYS A 42 -3.09 2.00 -5.00
C LYS A 42 -2.68 1.70 -3.55
N ALA A 43 -3.18 0.62 -2.95
CA ALA A 43 -2.84 0.27 -1.57
C ALA A 43 -1.35 -0.06 -1.41
N ILE A 44 -0.76 -0.77 -2.37
CA ILE A 44 0.68 -1.08 -2.39
C ILE A 44 1.49 0.22 -2.52
N LYS A 45 1.08 1.13 -3.40
CA LYS A 45 1.73 2.42 -3.58
C LYS A 45 1.64 3.28 -2.32
N ASP A 46 0.46 3.39 -1.71
CA ASP A 46 0.25 4.16 -0.48
C ASP A 46 1.15 3.63 0.66
N GLN A 47 1.31 2.31 0.74
CA GLN A 47 2.22 1.67 1.69
C GLN A 47 3.69 2.04 1.40
N GLN A 48 4.11 2.00 0.15
CA GLN A 48 5.47 2.37 -0.25
C GLN A 48 5.74 3.85 0.04
N ASP A 49 4.80 4.74 -0.31
CA ASP A 49 4.87 6.17 -0.06
C ASP A 49 4.99 6.47 1.45
N TYR A 50 4.26 5.73 2.30
CA TYR A 50 4.39 5.83 3.75
C TYR A 50 5.80 5.46 4.24
N PHE A 51 6.37 4.37 3.74
CA PHE A 51 7.73 3.94 4.13
C PHE A 51 8.82 4.87 3.59
N ASP A 52 8.62 5.43 2.41
CA ASP A 52 9.54 6.38 1.78
C ASP A 52 9.37 7.81 2.32
N GLY A 53 8.39 8.05 3.19
CA GLY A 53 8.09 9.35 3.77
C GLY A 53 7.53 10.36 2.75
N VAL A 54 7.03 9.88 1.62
CA VAL A 54 6.43 10.70 0.56
C VAL A 54 5.06 11.21 1.05
N GLY A 55 4.86 12.53 1.03
CA GLY A 55 3.62 13.15 1.50
C GLY A 55 3.52 13.34 3.02
N CYS A 56 4.53 12.92 3.80
CA CYS A 56 4.62 13.28 5.22
C CYS A 56 4.99 14.77 5.33
N TYR A 57 4.00 15.64 5.61
CA TYR A 57 4.25 17.02 6.02
C TYR A 57 5.07 17.01 7.32
N SER A 58 6.39 17.02 7.21
CA SER A 58 7.23 17.56 8.27
C SER A 58 7.13 19.08 8.16
N PRO A 59 6.49 19.80 9.09
CA PRO A 59 6.73 21.23 9.17
C PRO A 59 8.24 21.39 9.34
N LYS A 60 8.90 22.03 8.36
CA LYS A 60 10.29 22.47 8.52
C LYS A 60 10.35 23.20 9.86
N PRO A 61 11.22 22.81 10.81
CA PRO A 61 11.41 23.63 11.99
C PRO A 61 11.76 25.04 11.50
N PRO A 62 11.14 26.10 12.07
CA PRO A 62 11.49 27.46 11.69
C PRO A 62 13.01 27.59 11.86
N SER A 63 13.69 27.93 10.77
CA SER A 63 15.12 28.21 10.79
C SER A 63 15.35 29.30 11.83
N SER A 64 15.93 28.96 12.98
CA SER A 64 16.45 29.95 13.91
C SER A 64 17.57 30.70 13.20
N THR A 65 17.23 31.81 12.53
CA THR A 65 18.19 32.84 12.18
C THR A 65 18.62 33.51 13.49
N ASN A 66 19.63 32.93 14.13
CA ASN A 66 20.43 33.64 15.12
C ASN A 66 21.29 34.64 14.35
N ASN A 67 20.86 35.90 14.32
CA ASN A 67 21.71 37.00 13.91
C ASN A 67 22.56 37.38 15.15
N HIS A 68 23.86 37.17 15.05
CA HIS A 68 24.87 37.65 16.00
C HIS A 68 25.26 39.08 15.66
#